data_AF-A0A1Q4Z9C0-F1
#
_entry.id   AF-A0A1Q4Z9C0-F1
#
_cell.length_a   1.000
_cell.length_b   1.000
_cell.length_c   1.000
_cell.angle_alpha   90.00
_cell.angle_beta   90.00
_cell.angle_gamma   90.00
#
_symmetry.space_group_name_H-M   'P 1'
#
loop_
_entity.id
_entity.type
_entity.pdbx_description
1 polymer ?
#
loop_
_entity_poly.entity_id
_entity_poly.type
_entity_poly.pdbx_seq_one_letter_code
_entity_poly.pdbx_strand_id
1 'polypeptide(L)'
;MLAVLVPIAVGVGIYVFGTQHTPDYTSGLYGQHGTAAVDLKARLGSALLCLALIQLGLALWMYGRVPGTRSAPRSVRSVHRTLGFLTFLFSLPIAYHCLMAYGIETTTPRVAIHSFAGCALYGAFVAKVIVVRSRRLPGWLLPAMGSLLVLGVALLWYTAALWNLNGDSVPGFSST
;
A
#
# COMPACT_ATOMS: atom_id res chain seq x y z
N MET A 1 -20.47 -9.21 11.05
CA MET A 1 -19.52 -8.64 12.03
C MET A 1 -18.07 -9.01 11.72
N LEU A 2 -17.67 -10.29 11.65
CA LEU A 2 -16.26 -10.67 11.36
C LEU A 2 -15.66 -10.02 10.11
N ALA A 3 -16.44 -9.90 9.02
CA ALA A 3 -15.98 -9.29 7.77
C ALA A 3 -15.54 -7.82 7.90
N VAL A 4 -15.98 -7.12 8.95
CA VAL A 4 -15.62 -5.73 9.24
C VAL A 4 -14.61 -5.66 10.40
N LEU A 5 -14.79 -6.49 11.43
CA LEU A 5 -13.94 -6.48 12.62
C LEU A 5 -12.50 -6.89 12.30
N VAL A 6 -12.28 -7.91 11.47
CA VAL A 6 -10.92 -8.41 11.19
C VAL A 6 -10.07 -7.37 10.45
N PRO A 7 -10.54 -6.72 9.36
CA PRO A 7 -9.81 -5.61 8.73
C PRO A 7 -9.44 -4.47 9.68
N ILE A 8 -10.40 -4.06 10.53
CA ILE A 8 -10.18 -2.99 11.51
C ILE A 8 -9.15 -3.43 12.53
N ALA A 9 -9.27 -4.65 13.07
CA ALA A 9 -8.34 -5.19 14.04
C ALA A 9 -6.91 -5.28 13.50
N VAL A 10 -6.72 -5.56 12.21
CA VAL A 10 -5.39 -5.53 11.57
C VAL A 10 -4.82 -4.11 11.53
N GLY A 11 -5.60 -3.14 11.05
CA GLY A 11 -5.13 -1.75 11.00
C GLY A 11 -4.83 -1.17 12.38
N VAL A 12 -5.73 -1.41 13.35
CA VAL A 12 -5.56 -1.00 14.75
C VAL A 12 -4.39 -1.74 15.39
N GLY A 13 -4.22 -3.03 15.11
CA GLY A 13 -3.10 -3.82 15.63
C GLY A 13 -1.75 -3.31 15.17
N ILE A 14 -1.63 -2.92 13.90
CA ILE A 14 -0.41 -2.28 13.36
C ILE A 14 -0.18 -0.92 14.05
N TYR A 15 -1.23 -0.11 14.22
CA TYR A 15 -1.15 1.17 14.90
C TYR A 15 -0.69 1.02 16.37
N VAL A 16 -1.34 0.13 17.13
CA VAL A 16 -0.98 -0.14 18.53
C VAL A 16 0.44 -0.68 18.61
N PHE A 17 0.81 -1.65 17.78
CA PHE A 17 2.17 -2.16 17.75
C PHE A 17 3.18 -1.05 17.49
N GLY A 18 2.99 -0.25 16.43
CA GLY A 18 3.96 0.78 16.06
C GLY A 18 4.02 1.97 17.01
N THR A 19 3.00 2.20 17.85
CA THR A 19 3.06 3.21 18.94
C THR A 19 3.76 2.70 20.20
N GLN A 20 3.80 1.38 20.41
CA GLN A 20 4.46 0.76 21.56
C GLN A 20 5.87 0.26 21.26
N HIS A 21 6.16 0.00 19.98
CA HIS A 21 7.48 -0.42 19.51
C HIS A 21 8.50 0.70 19.66
N THR A 22 9.71 0.37 20.12
CA THR A 22 10.83 1.32 20.19
C THR A 22 11.52 1.39 18.83
N PRO A 23 11.48 2.53 18.11
CA PRO A 23 12.05 2.65 16.77
C PRO A 23 13.56 2.39 16.74
N ASP A 24 14.02 1.68 15.71
CA ASP A 24 15.45 1.46 15.43
C ASP A 24 15.84 2.11 14.10
N TYR A 25 16.24 3.38 14.17
CA TYR A 25 16.71 4.17 13.03
C TYR A 25 17.99 3.61 12.37
N THR A 26 18.67 2.64 12.99
CA THR A 26 19.85 1.97 12.42
C THR A 26 19.50 0.73 11.60
N SER A 27 18.25 0.27 11.68
CA SER A 27 17.78 -0.92 10.98
C SER A 27 17.93 -0.80 9.46
N GLY A 28 18.49 -1.84 8.86
CA GLY A 28 18.74 -1.88 7.42
C GLY A 28 17.60 -2.48 6.61
N LEU A 29 17.56 -2.14 5.32
CA LEU A 29 16.69 -2.77 4.33
C LEU A 29 17.57 -3.37 3.22
N TYR A 30 17.58 -4.71 3.10
CA TYR A 30 18.43 -5.44 2.16
C TYR A 30 19.93 -5.07 2.26
N GLY A 31 20.42 -4.88 3.49
CA GLY A 31 21.82 -4.52 3.76
C GLY A 31 22.16 -3.04 3.52
N GLN A 32 21.20 -2.21 3.11
CA GLN A 32 21.36 -0.76 3.04
C GLN A 32 20.92 -0.09 4.34
N HIS A 33 21.63 0.95 4.76
CA HIS A 33 21.39 1.70 6.00
C HIS A 33 21.34 3.22 5.75
N GLY A 34 20.77 3.98 6.67
CA GLY A 34 20.72 5.44 6.61
C GLY A 34 20.12 5.96 5.29
N THR A 35 20.77 6.93 4.67
CA THR A 35 20.31 7.56 3.42
C THR A 35 20.20 6.57 2.25
N ALA A 36 21.09 5.57 2.18
CA ALA A 36 21.02 4.53 1.15
C ALA A 36 19.77 3.63 1.34
N ALA A 37 19.38 3.36 2.59
CA ALA A 37 18.13 2.67 2.87
C ALA A 37 16.91 3.50 2.45
N VAL A 38 16.94 4.82 2.68
CA VAL A 38 15.85 5.73 2.29
C VAL A 38 15.71 5.80 0.77
N ASP A 39 16.81 5.97 0.03
CA ASP A 39 16.80 5.96 -1.45
C ASP A 39 16.29 4.62 -2.00
N LEU A 40 16.78 3.49 -1.47
CA LEU A 40 16.28 2.17 -1.84
C LEU A 40 14.77 2.06 -1.60
N LYS A 41 14.30 2.46 -0.41
CA LYS A 41 12.88 2.46 -0.04
C LYS A 41 12.05 3.30 -0.99
N ALA A 42 12.54 4.47 -1.41
CA ALA A 42 11.87 5.32 -2.38
C ALA A 42 11.75 4.64 -3.76
N ARG A 43 12.82 3.99 -4.24
CA ARG A 43 12.80 3.22 -5.51
C ARG A 43 11.84 2.03 -5.44
N LEU A 44 11.86 1.28 -4.34
CA LEU A 44 10.93 0.18 -4.11
C LEU A 44 9.47 0.67 -4.01
N GLY A 45 9.24 1.82 -3.38
CA GLY A 45 7.94 2.50 -3.35
C GLY A 45 7.46 2.88 -4.75
N SER A 46 8.32 3.42 -5.61
CA SER A 46 8.00 3.73 -7.01
C SER A 46 7.67 2.47 -7.81
N ALA A 47 8.40 1.37 -7.59
CA ALA A 47 8.08 0.08 -8.18
C ALA A 47 6.70 -0.45 -7.72
N LEU A 48 6.38 -0.33 -6.43
CA LEU A 48 5.04 -0.64 -5.90
C LEU A 48 3.94 0.19 -6.56
N LEU A 49 4.15 1.49 -6.76
CA LEU A 49 3.19 2.35 -7.44
C LEU A 49 2.96 1.88 -8.88
N CYS A 50 4.03 1.57 -9.62
CA CYS A 50 3.93 1.02 -10.97
C CYS A 50 3.11 -0.28 -10.99
N LEU A 51 3.39 -1.21 -10.08
CA LEU A 51 2.62 -2.45 -9.94
C LEU A 51 1.15 -2.19 -9.62
N ALA A 52 0.85 -1.22 -8.74
CA ALA A 52 -0.53 -0.84 -8.41
C ALA A 52 -1.27 -0.24 -9.62
N LEU A 53 -0.60 0.55 -10.46
CA LEU A 53 -1.16 1.09 -11.70
C LEU A 53 -1.42 -0.01 -12.74
N ILE A 54 -0.51 -0.99 -12.87
CA ILE A 54 -0.74 -2.17 -13.72
C ILE A 54 -1.97 -2.94 -13.21
N GLN A 55 -2.07 -3.15 -11.89
CA GLN A 55 -3.23 -3.81 -11.28
C GLN A 55 -4.54 -3.07 -11.56
N LEU A 56 -4.52 -1.73 -11.52
CA LEU A 56 -5.66 -0.88 -11.89
C LEU A 56 -6.02 -1.06 -13.36
N GLY A 57 -5.05 -1.01 -14.28
CA GLY A 57 -5.28 -1.23 -15.71
C GLY A 57 -5.90 -2.59 -16.01
N LEU A 58 -5.37 -3.66 -15.41
CA LEU A 58 -5.92 -5.01 -15.55
C LEU A 58 -7.35 -5.10 -14.99
N ALA A 59 -7.62 -4.44 -13.86
CA ALA A 59 -8.96 -4.39 -13.29
C ALA A 59 -9.94 -3.64 -14.21
N LEU A 60 -9.57 -2.46 -14.70
CA LEU A 60 -10.39 -1.69 -15.64
C LEU A 60 -10.71 -2.51 -16.89
N TRP A 61 -9.74 -3.27 -17.42
CA TRP A 61 -9.97 -4.16 -18.55
C TRP A 61 -10.96 -5.29 -18.22
N MET A 62 -10.81 -5.94 -17.06
CA MET A 62 -11.73 -6.97 -16.58
C MET A 62 -13.16 -6.45 -16.38
N TYR A 63 -13.32 -5.19 -15.98
CA TYR A 63 -14.61 -4.53 -15.80
C TYR A 63 -15.14 -3.84 -17.07
N GLY A 64 -14.48 -4.02 -18.23
CA GLY A 64 -14.93 -3.47 -19.51
C GLY A 64 -14.84 -1.94 -19.60
N ARG A 65 -13.94 -1.32 -18.82
CA ARG A 65 -13.76 0.14 -18.74
C ARG A 65 -12.60 0.67 -19.58
N VAL A 66 -12.00 -0.16 -20.42
CA VAL A 66 -10.90 0.24 -21.32
C VAL A 66 -11.46 0.41 -22.74
N PRO A 67 -11.61 1.65 -23.24
CA PRO A 67 -12.14 1.91 -24.58
C PRO A 67 -11.31 1.24 -25.67
N GLY A 68 -11.96 0.75 -26.73
CA GLY A 68 -11.29 0.20 -27.91
C GLY A 68 -10.63 -1.18 -27.72
N THR A 69 -10.78 -1.82 -26.57
CA THR A 69 -10.23 -3.17 -26.32
C THR A 69 -11.30 -4.25 -26.42
N ARG A 70 -10.89 -5.47 -26.80
CA ARG A 70 -11.75 -6.67 -26.74
C ARG A 70 -12.01 -7.05 -25.29
N SER A 71 -13.08 -7.81 -25.05
CA SER A 71 -13.37 -8.42 -23.74
C SER A 71 -12.13 -9.13 -23.17
N ALA A 72 -11.83 -8.88 -21.89
CA ALA A 72 -10.64 -9.41 -21.24
C ALA A 72 -10.61 -10.96 -21.32
N PRO A 73 -9.56 -11.57 -21.87
CA PRO A 73 -9.44 -13.02 -21.87
C PRO A 73 -9.25 -13.56 -20.46
N ARG A 74 -9.53 -14.86 -20.25
CA ARG A 74 -9.45 -15.51 -18.93
C ARG A 74 -8.07 -15.38 -18.27
N SER A 75 -7.00 -15.30 -19.08
CA SER A 75 -5.62 -15.11 -18.61
C SER A 75 -5.43 -13.79 -17.84
N VAL A 76 -6.13 -12.71 -18.21
CA VAL A 76 -6.05 -11.40 -17.51
C VAL A 76 -6.43 -11.53 -16.05
N ARG A 77 -7.44 -12.35 -15.74
CA ARG A 77 -7.85 -12.62 -14.36
C ARG A 77 -6.74 -13.33 -13.57
N SER A 78 -6.08 -14.31 -14.18
CA SER A 78 -4.95 -15.01 -13.56
C SER A 78 -3.77 -14.08 -13.35
N VAL A 79 -3.41 -13.28 -14.35
CA VAL A 79 -2.33 -12.28 -14.28
C VAL A 79 -2.62 -11.26 -13.17
N HIS A 80 -3.83 -10.68 -13.13
CA HIS A 80 -4.23 -9.73 -12.09
C HIS A 80 -4.12 -10.32 -10.68
N ARG A 81 -4.45 -11.61 -10.51
CA ARG A 81 -4.35 -12.28 -9.22
C ARG A 81 -2.90 -12.55 -8.83
N THR A 82 -2.10 -13.10 -9.73
CA THR A 82 -0.69 -13.42 -9.48
C THR A 82 0.12 -12.15 -9.22
N LEU A 83 -0.03 -11.14 -10.07
CA LEU A 83 0.65 -9.86 -9.90
C LEU A 83 0.18 -9.14 -8.63
N GLY A 84 -1.11 -9.20 -8.31
CA GLY A 84 -1.63 -8.66 -7.04
C GLY A 84 -1.03 -9.33 -5.80
N PHE A 85 -0.81 -10.66 -5.85
CA PHE A 85 -0.13 -11.38 -4.77
C PHE A 85 1.35 -10.99 -4.66
N LEU A 86 2.06 -10.91 -5.78
CA LEU A 86 3.46 -10.47 -5.81
C LEU A 86 3.61 -9.02 -5.33
N THR A 87 2.69 -8.13 -5.71
CA THR A 87 2.65 -6.73 -5.25
C THR A 87 2.52 -6.66 -3.73
N PHE A 88 1.63 -7.46 -3.14
CA PHE A 88 1.49 -7.55 -1.69
C PHE A 88 2.74 -8.11 -1.01
N LEU A 89 3.29 -9.22 -1.54
CA LEU A 89 4.49 -9.82 -0.96
C LEU A 89 5.68 -8.83 -1.00
N PHE A 90 5.79 -8.07 -2.09
CA PHE A 90 6.81 -7.04 -2.27
C PHE A 90 6.61 -5.83 -1.33
N SER A 91 5.37 -5.54 -0.90
CA SER A 91 5.14 -4.46 0.08
C SER A 91 5.53 -4.83 1.51
N LEU A 92 5.59 -6.12 1.85
CA LEU A 92 5.85 -6.57 3.21
C LEU A 92 7.22 -6.14 3.75
N PRO A 93 8.36 -6.36 3.04
CA PRO A 93 9.67 -5.94 3.53
C PRO A 93 9.77 -4.41 3.73
N ILE A 94 9.14 -3.65 2.84
CA ILE A 94 9.13 -2.17 2.90
C ILE A 94 8.37 -1.70 4.13
N ALA A 95 7.18 -2.27 4.36
CA ALA A 95 6.33 -1.92 5.50
C ALA A 95 6.90 -2.39 6.83
N TYR A 96 7.46 -3.60 6.87
CA TYR A 96 8.19 -4.11 8.04
C TYR A 96 9.33 -3.15 8.40
N HIS A 97 10.14 -2.76 7.41
CA HIS A 97 11.21 -1.79 7.65
C HIS A 97 10.67 -0.43 8.09
N CYS A 98 9.56 0.09 7.53
CA CYS A 98 8.93 1.32 8.02
C CYS A 98 8.60 1.22 9.52
N LEU A 99 7.91 0.13 9.88
CA LEU A 99 7.34 -0.04 11.21
C LEU A 99 8.43 -0.27 12.26
N MET A 100 9.48 -1.02 11.92
CA MET A 100 10.60 -1.28 12.82
C MET A 100 11.54 -0.08 12.96
N ALA A 101 11.81 0.62 11.86
CA ALA A 101 12.73 1.75 11.85
C ALA A 101 12.14 3.00 12.51
N TYR A 102 10.83 3.23 12.32
CA TYR A 102 10.18 4.50 12.69
C TYR A 102 8.97 4.32 13.63
N GLY A 103 8.28 3.18 13.59
CA GLY A 103 7.02 3.01 14.31
C GLY A 103 5.87 3.85 13.73
N ILE A 104 4.97 4.32 14.60
CA ILE A 104 3.95 5.31 14.27
C ILE A 104 4.44 6.69 14.74
N GLU A 105 4.65 7.59 13.79
CA GLU A 105 5.03 8.97 14.08
C GLU A 105 3.95 9.94 13.59
N THR A 106 3.82 11.07 14.29
CA THR A 106 2.92 12.17 13.92
C THR A 106 3.62 13.53 13.99
N THR A 107 4.94 13.53 13.81
CA THR A 107 5.82 14.71 13.90
C THR A 107 5.46 15.79 12.90
N THR A 108 5.00 15.41 11.71
CA THR A 108 4.45 16.32 10.70
C THR A 108 3.19 15.74 10.08
N PRO A 109 2.32 16.57 9.45
CA PRO A 109 1.13 16.07 8.75
C PRO A 109 1.44 15.01 7.70
N ARG A 110 2.54 15.17 6.95
CA ARG A 110 3.01 14.19 5.95
C ARG A 110 3.29 12.83 6.60
N VAL A 111 4.07 12.84 7.68
CA VAL A 111 4.47 11.62 8.41
C VAL A 111 3.25 10.96 9.04
N ALA A 112 2.36 11.74 9.67
CA ALA A 112 1.10 11.22 10.22
C ALA A 112 0.26 10.52 9.14
N ILE A 113 0.09 11.17 7.97
CA ILE A 113 -0.64 10.58 6.84
C ILE A 113 0.02 9.28 6.39
N HIS A 114 1.35 9.22 6.30
CA HIS A 114 2.07 8.00 5.94
C HIS A 114 1.80 6.86 6.93
N SER A 115 1.95 7.11 8.23
CA SER A 115 1.73 6.12 9.28
C SER A 115 0.29 5.58 9.30
N PHE A 116 -0.71 6.46 9.22
CA PHE A 116 -2.12 6.05 9.18
C PHE A 116 -2.50 5.37 7.86
N ALA A 117 -1.98 5.85 6.73
CA ALA A 117 -2.22 5.22 5.43
C ALA A 117 -1.64 3.80 5.38
N GLY A 118 -0.49 3.55 6.01
CA GLY A 118 0.10 2.21 6.13
C GLY A 118 -0.83 1.26 6.87
N CYS A 119 -1.36 1.69 8.02
CA CYS A 119 -2.33 0.92 8.80
C CYS A 119 -3.60 0.61 7.99
N ALA A 120 -4.15 1.64 7.34
CA ALA A 120 -5.36 1.52 6.52
C ALA A 120 -5.16 0.60 5.31
N LEU A 121 -3.98 0.64 4.65
CA LEU A 121 -3.66 -0.20 3.50
C LEU A 121 -3.76 -1.69 3.85
N TYR A 122 -3.13 -2.11 4.96
CA TYR A 122 -3.14 -3.51 5.37
C TYR A 122 -4.52 -3.97 5.85
N GLY A 123 -5.27 -3.10 6.54
CA GLY A 123 -6.69 -3.36 6.83
C GLY A 123 -7.52 -3.54 5.55
N ALA A 124 -7.38 -2.65 4.58
CA ALA A 124 -8.06 -2.72 3.29
C ALA A 124 -7.69 -3.98 2.49
N PHE A 125 -6.44 -4.44 2.60
CA PHE A 125 -6.00 -5.68 1.97
C PHE A 125 -6.73 -6.89 2.55
N VAL A 126 -6.82 -6.96 3.89
CA VAL A 126 -7.57 -8.01 4.58
C VAL A 126 -9.05 -7.95 4.20
N ALA A 127 -9.65 -6.75 4.14
CA ALA A 127 -11.02 -6.57 3.67
C ALA A 127 -11.20 -7.11 2.25
N LYS A 128 -10.29 -6.80 1.33
CA LYS A 128 -10.32 -7.34 -0.05
C LYS A 128 -10.28 -8.87 -0.07
N VAL A 129 -9.42 -9.50 0.73
CA VAL A 129 -9.33 -10.98 0.81
C VAL A 129 -10.65 -11.59 1.28
N ILE A 130 -11.30 -10.98 2.28
CA ILE A 130 -12.61 -11.41 2.78
C ILE A 130 -13.67 -11.24 1.69
N VAL A 131 -13.71 -10.08 1.03
CA VAL A 131 -14.66 -9.78 -0.06
C VAL A 131 -14.54 -10.79 -1.21
N VAL A 132 -13.31 -11.08 -1.66
CA VAL A 132 -13.06 -12.06 -2.74
C VAL A 132 -13.55 -13.46 -2.38
N ARG A 133 -13.45 -13.86 -1.11
CA ARG A 133 -13.83 -15.20 -0.65
C ARG A 133 -15.30 -15.32 -0.26
N SER A 134 -16.01 -14.20 -0.12
CA SER A 134 -17.41 -14.20 0.29
C SER A 134 -18.34 -14.29 -0.92
N ARG A 135 -19.33 -15.18 -0.84
CA ARG A 135 -20.45 -15.23 -1.79
C ARG A 135 -21.63 -14.34 -1.40
N ARG A 136 -21.61 -13.78 -0.18
CA ARG A 136 -22.73 -13.04 0.42
C ARG A 136 -22.57 -11.51 0.35
N LEU A 137 -21.37 -11.04 0.00
CA LEU A 137 -21.07 -9.61 -0.06
C LEU A 137 -21.36 -9.06 -1.45
N PRO A 138 -21.82 -7.79 -1.56
CA PRO A 138 -22.16 -7.21 -2.86
C PRO A 138 -20.91 -7.06 -3.76
N GLY A 139 -21.07 -7.34 -5.05
CA GLY A 139 -19.97 -7.40 -6.01
C GLY A 139 -19.22 -6.07 -6.22
N TRP A 140 -19.83 -4.92 -5.89
CA TRP A 140 -19.18 -3.61 -5.98
C TRP A 140 -18.12 -3.38 -4.89
N LEU A 141 -18.14 -4.14 -3.79
CA LEU A 141 -17.12 -4.02 -2.75
C LEU A 141 -15.74 -4.44 -3.25
N LEU A 142 -15.68 -5.37 -4.20
CA LEU A 142 -14.41 -5.84 -4.74
C LEU A 142 -13.63 -4.70 -5.45
N PRO A 143 -14.21 -3.96 -6.41
CA PRO A 143 -13.53 -2.82 -7.00
C PRO A 143 -13.34 -1.68 -5.98
N ALA A 144 -14.25 -1.46 -5.03
CA ALA A 144 -14.07 -0.44 -4.00
C ALA A 144 -12.83 -0.69 -3.13
N MET A 145 -12.65 -1.92 -2.61
CA MET A 145 -11.46 -2.29 -1.85
C MET A 145 -10.20 -2.30 -2.73
N GLY A 146 -10.32 -2.69 -4.00
CA GLY A 146 -9.24 -2.58 -4.98
C GLY A 146 -8.78 -1.14 -5.17
N SER A 147 -9.71 -0.19 -5.34
CA SER A 147 -9.41 1.24 -5.47
C SER A 147 -8.77 1.80 -4.20
N LEU A 148 -9.26 1.42 -3.02
CA LEU A 148 -8.68 1.85 -1.75
C LEU A 148 -7.20 1.42 -1.62
N LEU A 149 -6.85 0.22 -2.09
CA LEU A 149 -5.46 -0.23 -2.13
C LEU A 149 -4.60 0.59 -3.08
N VAL A 150 -5.09 0.88 -4.28
CA VAL A 150 -4.36 1.70 -5.26
C VAL A 150 -4.14 3.12 -4.71
N LEU A 151 -5.18 3.73 -4.14
CA LEU A 151 -5.07 5.04 -3.50
C LEU A 151 -4.14 5.02 -2.29
N GLY A 152 -4.19 3.99 -1.46
CA GLY A 152 -3.29 3.83 -0.32
C GLY A 152 -1.83 3.74 -0.75
N VAL A 153 -1.51 2.94 -1.79
CA VAL A 153 -0.16 2.86 -2.35
C VAL A 153 0.28 4.21 -2.94
N ALA A 154 -0.59 4.89 -3.68
CA ALA A 154 -0.29 6.22 -4.23
C ALA A 154 -0.03 7.26 -3.13
N LEU A 155 -0.83 7.26 -2.07
CA LEU A 155 -0.67 8.17 -0.94
C LEU A 155 0.61 7.90 -0.15
N LEU A 156 0.95 6.62 0.08
CA LEU A 156 2.20 6.22 0.73
C LEU A 156 3.42 6.58 -0.13
N TRP A 157 3.32 6.40 -1.44
CA TRP A 157 4.36 6.82 -2.37
C TRP A 157 4.54 8.34 -2.35
N TYR A 158 3.45 9.09 -2.43
CA TYR A 158 3.47 10.55 -2.42
C TYR A 158 4.05 11.12 -1.11
N THR A 159 3.69 10.56 0.04
CA THR A 159 4.18 11.03 1.36
C THR A 159 5.60 10.59 1.72
N ALA A 160 6.22 9.67 0.96
CA ALA A 160 7.55 9.16 1.26
C ALA A 160 8.48 9.13 0.03
N ALA A 161 8.18 8.28 -0.94
CA ALA A 161 9.06 8.06 -2.09
C ALA A 161 9.19 9.33 -2.96
N LEU A 162 8.07 9.97 -3.32
CA LEU A 162 8.12 11.22 -4.09
C LEU A 162 8.84 12.31 -3.31
N TRP A 163 8.52 12.46 -2.02
CA TRP A 163 9.16 13.44 -1.14
C TRP A 163 10.69 13.30 -1.14
N ASN A 164 11.20 12.09 -0.94
CA ASN A 164 12.64 11.81 -0.96
C ASN A 164 13.25 12.04 -2.35
N LEU A 165 12.57 11.60 -3.41
CA LEU A 165 13.08 11.73 -4.79
C LEU A 165 13.02 13.16 -5.32
N ASN A 166 12.23 14.04 -4.69
CA ASN A 166 12.01 15.42 -5.08
C ASN A 166 12.66 16.41 -4.09
N GLY A 167 13.83 16.05 -3.57
CA GLY A 167 14.64 16.92 -2.71
C GLY A 167 13.91 17.33 -1.44
N ASP A 168 13.33 16.36 -0.74
CA ASP A 168 12.62 16.56 0.53
C ASP A 168 11.42 17.52 0.42
N SER A 169 10.71 17.46 -0.71
CA SER A 169 9.54 18.30 -0.96
C SER A 169 8.43 17.59 -1.73
N VAL A 170 7.18 17.89 -1.39
CA VAL A 170 6.00 17.54 -2.21
C VAL A 170 4.98 18.67 -2.16
N PRO A 171 4.23 18.91 -3.25
CA PRO A 171 3.20 19.94 -3.26
C PRO A 171 2.19 19.73 -2.12
N GLY A 172 1.90 20.75 -1.31
CA GLY A 172 0.91 20.66 -0.22
C GLY A 172 1.46 20.32 1.18
N PHE A 173 2.76 20.02 1.30
CA PHE A 173 3.46 19.99 2.60
C PHE A 173 4.67 20.92 2.55
N SER A 174 4.97 21.60 3.66
CA SER A 174 6.15 22.45 3.77
C SER A 174 7.43 21.60 3.80
N SER A 175 8.48 22.07 3.12
CA SER A 175 9.81 21.44 3.07
C SER A 175 10.63 21.64 4.35
N THR A 176 9.97 21.84 5.49
CA THR A 176 10.57 22.17 6.79
C THR A 176 11.06 20.93 7.51
#